data_AF-A0A939Y948-F1
#
_entry.id   AF-A0A939Y948-F1
#
_cell.length_a   1.000
_cell.length_b   1.000
_cell.length_c   1.000
_cell.angle_alpha   90.00
_cell.angle_beta   90.00
_cell.angle_gamma   90.00
#
_symmetry.space_group_name_H-M   'P 1'
#
loop_
_entity.id
_entity.type
_entity.pdbx_description
1 polymer ?
#
loop_
_entity_poly.entity_id
_entity_poly.type
_entity_poly.pdbx_seq_one_letter_code
_entity_poly.pdbx_strand_id
1 'polypeptide(L)'
;DRMDAAIRANRGQQQKGFTDRLLAFLFAVPGLATVIVSLVRLLDRYGLAPAVLMEELPFYVGMYITNTASIGLHDVNHHIYNWGTVGLFVGMGMTERVAVVENGTARMKRFLPLGITADERVCSGAHYARFFADMKNYLTHPELLEKPPESVRFDPGCEYHQPKPEKKNA
;
A
#
# COMPACT_ATOMS: atom_id res chain seq x y z
N ASP A 1 -7.52 2.46 -18.12
CA ASP A 1 -7.55 1.75 -16.83
C ASP A 1 -7.74 2.78 -15.71
N ARG A 2 -8.42 2.44 -14.60
CA ARG A 2 -8.57 3.30 -13.42
C ARG A 2 -7.19 3.63 -12.81
N MET A 3 -6.29 2.65 -12.79
CA MET A 3 -4.93 2.83 -12.27
C MET A 3 -4.14 3.84 -13.11
N ASP A 4 -4.14 3.68 -14.43
CA ASP A 4 -3.46 4.62 -15.33
C ASP A 4 -3.99 6.05 -15.22
N ALA A 5 -5.30 6.21 -15.06
CA ALA A 5 -5.92 7.52 -14.88
C ALA A 5 -5.45 8.18 -13.57
N ALA A 6 -5.44 7.44 -12.46
CA ALA A 6 -4.93 7.91 -11.18
C ALA A 6 -3.43 8.25 -11.23
N ILE A 7 -2.61 7.41 -11.89
CA ILE A 7 -1.18 7.68 -12.08
C ILE A 7 -0.98 8.97 -12.89
N ARG A 8 -1.71 9.16 -13.99
CA ARG A 8 -1.60 10.36 -14.83
C ARG A 8 -2.03 11.62 -14.09
N ALA A 9 -3.12 11.57 -13.31
CA ALA A 9 -3.60 12.70 -12.53
C ALA A 9 -2.58 13.15 -11.47
N ASN A 10 -1.81 12.21 -10.91
CA ASN A 10 -0.78 12.48 -9.91
C ASN A 10 0.62 12.70 -10.50
N ARG A 11 0.80 12.59 -11.83
CA ARG A 11 2.07 12.92 -12.51
C ARG A 11 2.10 14.41 -12.84
N GLY A 12 2.85 15.19 -12.05
CA GLY A 12 3.07 16.61 -12.29
C GLY A 12 3.63 17.34 -11.07
N GLN A 13 3.97 18.62 -11.21
CA GLN A 13 4.27 19.46 -10.05
C GLN A 13 2.96 19.81 -9.34
N GLN A 14 2.86 19.44 -8.07
CA GLN A 14 1.74 19.77 -7.20
C GLN A 14 1.53 21.29 -7.17
N GLN A 15 0.32 21.77 -7.46
CA GLN A 15 0.00 23.19 -7.43
C GLN A 15 0.17 23.73 -6.00
N LYS A 16 1.18 24.58 -5.82
CA LYS A 16 1.34 25.43 -4.64
C LYS A 16 0.17 26.41 -4.58
N GLY A 17 -0.73 26.27 -3.61
CA GLY A 17 -1.85 27.20 -3.50
C GLY A 17 -2.62 27.15 -2.18
N PHE A 18 -3.29 26.05 -1.90
CA PHE A 18 -4.20 25.94 -0.74
C PHE A 18 -3.53 25.31 0.48
N THR A 19 -2.85 24.18 0.31
CA THR A 19 -2.12 23.46 1.36
C THR A 19 -1.07 24.34 2.03
N ASP A 20 -0.29 25.08 1.26
CA ASP A 20 0.74 25.98 1.80
C ASP A 20 0.14 27.12 2.67
N ARG A 21 -1.02 27.67 2.28
CA ARG A 21 -1.71 28.72 3.05
C ARG A 21 -2.35 28.17 4.32
N LEU A 22 -2.93 26.98 4.24
CA LEU A 22 -3.48 26.28 5.40
C LEU A 22 -2.37 25.97 6.41
N LEU A 23 -1.24 25.42 5.96
CA LEU A 23 -0.06 25.15 6.79
C LEU A 23 0.49 26.43 7.43
N ALA A 24 0.58 27.53 6.67
CA ALA A 24 1.02 28.81 7.21
C ALA A 24 0.11 29.32 8.34
N PHE A 25 -1.21 29.22 8.19
CA PHE A 25 -2.16 29.57 9.26
C PHE A 25 -2.06 28.65 10.47
N LEU A 26 -1.98 27.33 10.24
CA LEU A 26 -1.87 26.33 11.30
C LEU A 26 -0.60 26.51 12.15
N PHE A 27 0.50 26.93 11.53
CA PHE A 27 1.78 27.17 12.23
C PHE A 27 1.94 28.61 12.75
N ALA A 28 1.10 29.56 12.31
CA ALA A 28 1.12 30.92 12.85
C ALA A 28 0.65 31.01 14.31
N VAL A 29 -0.18 30.06 14.75
CA VAL A 29 -0.69 30.00 16.12
C VAL A 29 -0.05 28.80 16.85
N PRO A 30 0.80 29.04 17.88
CA PRO A 30 1.40 27.96 18.64
C PRO A 30 0.35 27.01 19.23
N GLY A 31 0.50 25.71 18.94
CA GLY A 31 -0.37 24.66 19.48
C GLY A 31 -1.69 24.45 18.72
N LEU A 32 -2.08 25.31 17.77
CA LEU A 32 -3.32 25.14 17.01
C LEU A 32 -3.32 23.84 16.21
N ALA A 33 -2.21 23.53 15.52
CA ALA A 33 -2.04 22.26 14.82
C ALA A 33 -2.21 21.05 15.78
N THR A 34 -1.66 21.13 16.99
CA THR A 34 -1.78 20.07 18.00
C THR A 34 -3.23 19.88 18.44
N VAL A 35 -3.97 20.96 18.69
CA VAL A 35 -5.40 20.90 19.06
C VAL A 35 -6.22 20.27 17.94
N ILE A 36 -6.00 20.69 16.69
CA ILE A 36 -6.73 20.17 15.52
C ILE A 36 -6.43 18.68 15.33
N VAL A 37 -5.16 18.27 15.33
CA VAL A 37 -4.77 16.86 15.20
C VAL A 37 -5.36 16.03 16.35
N SER A 38 -5.35 16.55 17.59
CA SER A 38 -5.92 15.85 18.74
C SER A 38 -7.43 15.66 18.60
N LEU A 39 -8.15 16.68 18.11
CA LEU A 39 -9.57 16.59 17.82
C LEU A 39 -9.86 15.56 16.72
N VAL A 40 -9.11 15.59 15.61
CA VAL A 40 -9.29 14.62 14.53
C VAL A 40 -9.02 13.20 15.03
N ARG A 41 -7.98 12.97 15.83
CA ARG A 41 -7.71 11.66 16.44
C ARG A 41 -8.80 11.20 17.40
N LEU A 42 -9.43 12.12 18.13
CA LEU A 42 -10.56 11.82 18.98
C LEU A 42 -11.78 11.39 18.15
N LEU A 43 -12.10 12.13 17.09
CA LEU A 43 -13.18 11.81 16.17
C LEU A 43 -12.93 10.46 15.49
N ASP A 44 -11.72 10.23 15.00
CA ASP A 44 -11.30 8.97 14.39
C ASP A 44 -11.48 7.78 15.34
N ARG A 45 -11.08 7.91 16.61
CA ARG A 45 -11.29 6.88 17.64
C ARG A 45 -12.76 6.46 17.81
N TYR A 46 -13.69 7.40 17.61
CA TYR A 46 -15.14 7.12 17.71
C TYR A 46 -15.78 6.83 16.34
N GLY A 47 -15.01 6.70 15.27
CA GLY A 47 -15.53 6.47 13.92
C GLY A 47 -16.26 7.69 13.33
N LEU A 48 -15.99 8.89 13.84
CA LEU A 48 -16.60 10.16 13.45
C LEU A 48 -15.65 11.05 12.64
N ALA A 49 -14.53 10.50 12.15
CA ALA A 49 -13.61 11.24 11.30
C ALA A 49 -14.35 11.72 10.03
N PRO A 50 -14.24 13.01 9.66
CA PRO A 50 -14.82 13.51 8.42
C PRO A 50 -14.34 12.73 7.20
N ALA A 51 -15.25 12.31 6.32
CA ALA A 51 -14.94 11.53 5.12
C ALA A 51 -13.88 12.20 4.23
N VAL A 52 -13.97 13.52 4.06
CA VAL A 52 -12.99 14.31 3.30
C VAL A 52 -11.57 14.16 3.86
N LEU A 53 -11.41 14.09 5.19
CA LEU A 53 -10.09 13.86 5.78
C LEU A 53 -9.62 12.43 5.55
N MET A 54 -10.53 11.44 5.57
CA MET A 54 -10.16 10.05 5.31
C MET A 54 -9.70 9.84 3.86
N GLU A 55 -10.32 10.52 2.90
CA GLU A 55 -9.97 10.43 1.48
C GLU A 55 -8.64 11.13 1.14
N GLU A 56 -8.34 12.25 1.79
CA GLU A 56 -7.15 13.05 1.52
C GLU A 56 -5.92 12.60 2.33
N LEU A 57 -6.11 12.03 3.53
CA LEU A 57 -5.00 11.65 4.38
C LEU A 57 -4.41 10.29 3.96
N PRO A 58 -3.07 10.15 3.97
CA PRO A 58 -2.39 8.91 3.66
C PRO A 58 -2.56 7.81 4.73
N PHE A 59 -3.51 7.92 5.65
CA PHE A 59 -3.62 6.98 6.78
C PHE A 59 -4.77 5.98 6.65
N TYR A 60 -5.67 6.17 5.68
CA TYR A 60 -6.87 5.33 5.52
C TYR A 60 -6.79 4.47 4.27
N VAL A 61 -5.74 3.65 4.20
CA VAL A 61 -5.51 2.68 3.11
C VAL A 61 -5.33 1.27 3.67
N GLY A 62 -5.60 0.24 2.86
CA GLY A 62 -5.37 -1.14 3.26
C GLY A 62 -3.89 -1.56 3.22
N MET A 63 -3.13 -1.01 2.28
CA MET A 63 -1.71 -1.32 2.09
C MET A 63 -0.97 -0.16 1.44
N TYR A 64 0.29 0.04 1.86
CA TYR A 64 1.25 0.88 1.17
C TYR A 64 2.18 0.09 0.27
N ILE A 65 2.45 0.64 -0.91
CA ILE A 65 3.55 0.21 -1.77
C ILE A 65 4.45 1.43 -2.00
N THR A 66 5.69 1.36 -1.56
CA THR A 66 6.71 2.38 -1.83
C THR A 66 7.76 1.85 -2.77
N ASN A 67 8.19 2.68 -3.73
CA ASN A 67 9.25 2.36 -4.67
C ASN A 67 10.51 3.15 -4.32
N THR A 68 11.31 2.63 -3.40
CA THR A 68 12.59 3.24 -3.01
C THR A 68 13.66 3.06 -4.10
N ALA A 69 13.47 2.12 -5.03
CA ALA A 69 14.32 1.98 -6.21
C ALA A 69 14.35 3.24 -7.08
N SER A 70 13.26 4.01 -7.11
CA SER A 70 13.16 5.23 -7.91
C SER A 70 14.17 6.32 -7.51
N ILE A 71 14.65 6.27 -6.26
CA ILE A 71 15.66 7.18 -5.70
C ILE A 71 16.98 6.46 -5.39
N GLY A 72 17.18 5.25 -5.92
CA GLY A 72 18.43 4.51 -5.80
C GLY A 72 18.68 3.86 -4.43
N LEU A 73 17.63 3.56 -3.66
CA LEU A 73 17.75 2.92 -2.36
C LEU A 73 17.35 1.43 -2.40
N HIS A 74 17.86 0.65 -1.45
CA HIS A 74 17.42 -0.72 -1.18
C HIS A 74 15.98 -0.75 -0.62
N ASP A 75 15.44 -1.95 -0.45
CA ASP A 75 14.15 -2.14 0.20
C ASP A 75 14.25 -1.71 1.66
N VAL A 76 13.16 -1.10 2.15
CA VAL A 76 13.09 -0.59 3.52
C VAL A 76 11.89 -1.19 4.22
N ASN A 77 12.09 -1.63 5.45
CA ASN A 77 10.99 -1.97 6.35
C ASN A 77 10.46 -0.67 6.95
N HIS A 78 9.43 -0.12 6.29
CA HIS A 78 8.75 1.05 6.80
C HIS A 78 7.88 0.67 7.99
N HIS A 79 7.88 1.48 9.05
CA HIS A 79 6.97 1.26 10.17
C HIS A 79 5.50 1.39 9.72
N ILE A 80 4.60 0.67 10.37
CA ILE A 80 3.15 0.92 10.25
C ILE A 80 2.74 2.09 11.14
N TYR A 81 1.68 2.80 10.74
CA TYR A 81 1.17 3.92 11.52
C TYR A 81 0.12 3.43 12.52
N ASN A 82 0.15 3.95 13.74
CA ASN A 82 -0.89 3.71 14.76
C ASN A 82 -2.13 4.61 14.58
N TRP A 83 -2.32 5.16 13.38
CA TRP A 83 -3.41 6.05 13.05
C TRP A 83 -3.98 5.66 11.68
N GLY A 84 -5.31 5.62 11.58
CA GLY A 84 -6.02 5.11 10.41
C GLY A 84 -5.98 3.57 10.32
N THR A 85 -5.99 3.05 9.10
CA THR A 85 -6.23 1.62 8.81
C THR A 85 -5.04 0.90 8.16
N VAL A 86 -3.87 1.52 8.12
CA VAL A 86 -2.70 0.98 7.44
C VAL A 86 -2.07 -0.17 8.23
N GLY A 87 -2.44 -1.40 7.88
CA GLY A 87 -1.90 -2.62 8.51
C GLY A 87 -0.76 -3.28 7.74
N LEU A 88 -0.46 -2.85 6.51
CA LEU A 88 0.54 -3.49 5.65
C LEU A 88 1.35 -2.46 4.87
N PHE A 89 2.67 -2.62 4.90
CA PHE A 89 3.60 -1.77 4.17
C PHE A 89 4.58 -2.63 3.36
N VAL A 90 4.69 -2.37 2.06
CA VAL A 90 5.59 -3.06 1.13
C VAL A 90 6.55 -2.05 0.52
N GLY A 91 7.85 -2.24 0.75
CA GLY A 91 8.93 -1.44 0.18
C GLY A 91 9.67 -2.19 -0.93
N MET A 92 9.65 -1.64 -2.14
CA MET A 92 10.38 -2.17 -3.29
C MET A 92 11.72 -1.47 -3.47
N GLY A 93 12.80 -2.23 -3.32
CA GLY A 93 14.17 -1.74 -3.49
C GLY A 93 14.70 -1.86 -4.91
N MET A 94 15.93 -1.38 -5.11
CA MET A 94 16.66 -1.57 -6.37
C MET A 94 16.80 -3.06 -6.72
N THR A 95 16.65 -3.38 -8.00
CA THR A 95 16.87 -4.76 -8.47
C THR A 95 18.35 -5.14 -8.37
N GLU A 96 18.63 -6.28 -7.77
CA GLU A 96 19.97 -6.78 -7.53
C GLU A 96 20.29 -7.94 -8.46
N ARG A 97 21.57 -8.10 -8.85
CA ARG A 97 22.04 -9.29 -9.58
C ARG A 97 22.74 -10.21 -8.60
N VAL A 98 22.14 -11.37 -8.34
CA VAL A 98 22.65 -12.36 -7.38
C VAL A 98 23.07 -13.62 -8.14
N ALA A 99 24.23 -14.16 -7.80
CA ALA A 99 24.66 -15.47 -8.29
C ALA A 99 23.86 -16.55 -7.57
N VAL A 100 23.12 -17.36 -8.33
CA VAL A 100 22.35 -18.50 -7.82
C VAL A 100 22.82 -19.77 -8.48
N VAL A 101 22.81 -20.88 -7.74
CA VAL A 101 23.08 -22.20 -8.30
C VAL A 101 21.76 -22.86 -8.61
N GLU A 102 21.48 -23.04 -9.90
CA GLU A 102 20.30 -23.77 -10.38
C GLU A 102 20.80 -25.00 -11.16
N ASN A 103 20.34 -26.19 -10.78
CA ASN A 103 20.72 -27.46 -11.40
C ASN A 103 22.26 -27.67 -11.49
N GLY A 104 22.98 -27.30 -10.43
CA GLY A 104 24.44 -27.45 -10.36
C GLY A 104 25.25 -26.45 -11.18
N THR A 105 24.61 -25.48 -11.86
CA THR A 105 25.29 -24.43 -12.64
C THR A 105 25.07 -23.07 -12.00
N ALA A 106 26.14 -22.31 -11.80
CA ALA A 106 26.05 -20.93 -11.33
C ALA A 106 25.52 -20.01 -12.44
N ARG A 107 24.45 -19.25 -12.15
CA ARG A 107 23.85 -18.27 -13.05
C ARG A 107 23.56 -16.97 -12.30
N MET A 108 23.69 -15.85 -13.01
CA MET A 108 23.28 -14.56 -12.47
C MET A 108 21.79 -14.36 -12.68
N LYS A 109 21.04 -14.10 -11.61
CA LYS A 109 19.60 -13.82 -11.64
C LYS A 109 19.32 -12.44 -11.07
N ARG A 110 18.31 -11.76 -11.62
CA ARG A 110 17.85 -10.48 -11.09
C ARG A 110 16.79 -10.73 -10.02
N PHE A 111 16.97 -10.13 -8.85
CA PHE A 111 16.02 -10.16 -7.75
C PHE A 111 15.46 -8.74 -7.54
N LEU A 112 14.15 -8.66 -7.28
CA LEU A 112 13.52 -7.45 -6.76
C LEU A 112 13.36 -7.66 -5.25
N PRO A 113 14.13 -6.96 -4.40
CA PRO A 113 13.98 -7.08 -2.97
C PRO A 113 12.71 -6.36 -2.50
N LEU A 114 11.99 -7.00 -1.58
CA LEU A 114 10.76 -6.51 -0.98
C LEU A 114 10.88 -6.54 0.53
N GLY A 115 10.85 -5.37 1.17
CA GLY A 115 10.74 -5.22 2.61
C GLY A 115 9.26 -5.15 3.00
N ILE A 116 8.82 -5.95 3.97
CA ILE A 116 7.41 -6.02 4.33
C ILE A 116 7.24 -5.90 5.84
N THR A 117 6.41 -4.93 6.25
CA THR A 117 5.97 -4.75 7.64
C THR A 117 4.47 -5.00 7.70
N ALA A 118 4.04 -5.93 8.53
CA ALA A 118 2.63 -6.31 8.69
C ALA A 118 2.21 -6.21 10.16
N ASP A 119 0.98 -5.74 10.40
CA ASP A 119 0.43 -5.56 11.75
C ASP A 119 -0.10 -6.86 12.34
N GLU A 120 0.62 -7.46 13.29
CA GLU A 120 0.20 -8.72 13.90
C GLU A 120 -1.10 -8.65 14.71
N ARG A 121 -1.57 -7.44 15.06
CA ARG A 121 -2.84 -7.23 15.76
C ARG A 121 -4.04 -7.52 14.84
N VAL A 122 -3.84 -7.39 13.53
CA VAL A 122 -4.88 -7.65 12.52
C VAL A 122 -4.91 -9.12 12.16
N CYS A 123 -3.74 -9.73 11.96
CA CYS A 123 -3.64 -11.12 11.52
C CYS A 123 -2.38 -11.77 12.07
N SER A 124 -2.44 -13.07 12.38
CA SER A 124 -1.28 -13.75 12.96
C SER A 124 -0.15 -13.95 11.94
N GLY A 125 1.08 -14.01 12.43
CA GLY A 125 2.26 -14.23 11.59
C GLY A 125 2.18 -15.50 10.72
N ALA A 126 1.50 -16.55 11.18
CA ALA A 126 1.30 -17.77 10.39
C ALA A 126 0.44 -17.55 9.14
N HIS A 127 -0.63 -16.74 9.27
CA HIS A 127 -1.47 -16.38 8.13
C HIS A 127 -0.72 -15.44 7.17
N TYR A 128 0.00 -14.45 7.70
CA TYR A 128 0.84 -13.59 6.87
C TYR A 128 1.94 -14.38 6.13
N ALA A 129 2.59 -15.33 6.79
CA ALA A 129 3.58 -16.19 6.16
C ALA A 129 2.99 -16.96 4.97
N ARG A 130 1.78 -17.51 5.13
CA ARG A 130 1.09 -18.19 4.02
C ARG A 130 0.73 -17.22 2.90
N PHE A 131 0.16 -16.06 3.23
CA PHE A 131 -0.17 -15.02 2.27
C PHE A 131 1.04 -14.57 1.46
N PHE A 132 2.18 -14.28 2.10
CA PHE A 132 3.40 -13.86 1.41
C PHE A 132 4.06 -14.99 0.62
N ALA A 133 3.92 -16.25 1.05
CA ALA A 133 4.36 -17.40 0.26
C ALA A 133 3.55 -17.52 -1.05
N ASP A 134 2.23 -17.37 -0.98
CA ASP A 134 1.37 -17.39 -2.16
C ASP A 134 1.66 -16.16 -3.06
N MET A 135 1.82 -14.96 -2.47
CA MET A 135 2.25 -13.75 -3.20
C MET A 135 3.57 -13.97 -3.94
N LYS A 136 4.59 -14.51 -3.26
CA LYS A 136 5.89 -14.83 -3.87
C LYS A 136 5.74 -15.82 -5.03
N ASN A 137 4.91 -16.84 -4.86
CA ASN A 137 4.64 -17.81 -5.92
C ASN A 137 4.07 -17.13 -7.16
N TYR A 138 3.03 -16.31 -7.02
CA TYR A 138 2.44 -15.58 -8.15
C TYR A 138 3.38 -14.55 -8.79
N LEU A 139 4.22 -13.88 -8.00
CA LEU A 139 5.24 -12.96 -8.55
C LEU A 139 6.36 -13.70 -9.30
N THR A 140 6.66 -14.94 -8.90
CA THR A 140 7.66 -15.78 -9.57
C THR A 140 7.09 -16.50 -10.81
N HIS A 141 5.78 -16.76 -10.79
CA HIS A 141 5.01 -17.49 -11.80
C HIS A 141 3.76 -16.67 -12.23
N PRO A 142 3.95 -15.51 -12.88
CA PRO A 142 2.85 -14.63 -13.26
C PRO A 142 1.85 -15.28 -14.23
N GLU A 143 2.27 -16.30 -14.99
CA GLU A 143 1.42 -17.10 -15.87
C GLU A 143 0.25 -17.78 -15.13
N LEU A 144 0.37 -17.98 -13.82
CA LEU A 144 -0.72 -18.50 -12.99
C LEU A 144 -1.90 -17.52 -12.87
N LEU A 145 -1.65 -16.21 -13.04
CA LEU A 145 -2.68 -15.18 -12.98
C LEU A 145 -3.45 -15.03 -14.30
N GLU A 146 -2.99 -15.68 -15.38
CA GLU A 146 -3.68 -15.71 -16.67
C GLU A 146 -4.82 -16.73 -16.70
N LYS A 147 -4.83 -17.67 -15.75
CA LYS A 147 -5.88 -18.68 -15.61
C LYS A 147 -6.86 -18.27 -14.51
N PRO A 148 -8.18 -18.32 -14.77
CA PRO A 148 -9.15 -18.09 -13.72
C PRO A 148 -9.02 -19.17 -12.62
N PRO A 149 -9.26 -18.82 -11.34
CA PRO A 149 -9.22 -19.79 -10.27
C PRO A 149 -10.31 -20.85 -10.46
N GLU A 150 -10.00 -22.10 -10.12
CA GLU A 150 -10.96 -23.22 -10.20
C GLU A 150 -12.20 -22.98 -9.34
N SER A 151 -12.02 -22.34 -8.19
CA SER A 151 -13.12 -21.93 -7.30
C SER A 151 -12.83 -20.57 -6.68
N VAL A 152 -13.87 -19.75 -6.56
CA VAL A 152 -13.82 -18.49 -5.82
C VAL A 152 -14.45 -18.74 -4.46
N ARG A 153 -13.65 -18.61 -3.40
CA ARG A 153 -14.13 -18.67 -2.02
C ARG A 153 -14.51 -17.27 -1.57
N PHE A 154 -15.69 -17.13 -1.01
CA PHE A 154 -16.16 -15.89 -0.43
C PHE A 154 -16.14 -16.02 1.09
N ASP A 155 -15.65 -14.98 1.77
CA ASP A 155 -15.73 -14.93 3.22
C ASP A 155 -17.19 -14.71 3.64
N PRO A 156 -17.77 -15.60 4.47
CA PRO A 156 -19.14 -15.47 4.93
C PRO A 156 -19.35 -14.13 5.65
N GLY A 157 -20.28 -13.30 5.16
CA GLY A 157 -20.60 -11.99 5.77
C GLY A 157 -19.82 -10.79 5.21
N CYS A 158 -18.90 -11.00 4.26
CA CYS A 158 -18.26 -9.89 3.53
C CYS A 158 -19.07 -9.54 2.27
N GLU A 159 -19.80 -8.42 2.31
CA GLU A 159 -20.46 -7.86 1.13
C GLU A 159 -19.46 -7.03 0.30
N TYR A 160 -19.21 -7.46 -0.94
CA TYR A 160 -18.43 -6.67 -1.89
C TYR A 160 -19.34 -5.57 -2.45
N HIS A 161 -19.12 -4.33 -2.03
CA HIS A 161 -19.96 -3.18 -2.38
C HIS A 161 -19.76 -2.70 -3.84
N GLN A 162 -18.82 -3.29 -4.58
CA GLN A 162 -18.50 -2.90 -5.95
C GLN A 162 -19.00 -3.96 -6.92
N PRO A 163 -19.85 -3.59 -7.90
CA PRO A 163 -20.25 -4.51 -8.97
C PRO A 163 -19.02 -4.94 -9.78
N LYS A 164 -19.03 -6.19 -10.27
CA LYS A 164 -17.96 -6.70 -11.12
C LYS A 164 -17.76 -5.76 -12.32
N PRO A 165 -16.51 -5.46 -12.72
CA PRO A 165 -16.27 -4.73 -13.96
C PRO A 165 -16.92 -5.48 -15.12
N GLU A 166 -17.70 -4.77 -15.94
CA GLU A 166 -18.35 -5.36 -17.10
C GLU A 166 -17.30 -6.00 -18.01
N LYS A 167 -17.54 -7.24 -18.41
CA LYS A 167 -16.73 -7.88 -19.45
C LYS A 167 -16.91 -7.06 -20.72
N LYS A 168 -15.87 -6.32 -21.13
CA LYS A 168 -15.80 -5.88 -22.52
C LYS A 168 -15.76 -7.15 -23.37
N ASN A 169 -16.82 -7.37 -24.14
CA ASN A 169 -16.79 -8.37 -25.20
C ASN A 169 -15.60 -8.01 -26.10
N ALA A 170 -14.66 -8.94 -26.21
CA ALA A 170 -13.50 -8.84 -27.10
C ALA A 170 -13.94 -8.80 -28.56
#